data_AF-A0A813ESG7-F1
#
_entry.id   AF-A0A813ESG7-F1
#
_cell.length_a   1.000
_cell.length_b   1.000
_cell.length_c   1.000
_cell.angle_alpha   90.00
_cell.angle_beta   90.00
_cell.angle_gamma   90.00
#
_symmetry.space_group_name_H-M   'P 1'
#
loop_
_entity.id
_entity.type
_entity.pdbx_description
1 polymer ?
#
loop_
_entity_poly.entity_id
_entity_poly.type
_entity_poly.pdbx_seq_one_letter_code
_entity_poly.pdbx_strand_id
1 'polypeptide(L)'
;ETFAPVTNAKALNAVSMLTVAGLCLPWALAQAAIATSVPEALSEVGHRSAALVQEHPMALLYLGVLTTAFTSWLQTIGQQSVAATTASVIYALDPLWGCFFAYLWLGEELGPQGILGCAVLFGVWFYQLASAKGDSDQLKLAEQVPEQGAE
;
A
#
# COMPACT_ATOMS: atom_id res chain seq x y z
N GLU A 1 -24.13 -15.52 4.12
CA GLU A 1 -24.09 -14.09 3.78
C GLU A 1 -23.56 -13.95 2.37
N THR A 2 -24.43 -13.51 1.46
CA THR A 2 -24.16 -13.46 0.02
C THR A 2 -23.26 -12.27 -0.26
N PHE A 3 -21.97 -12.52 -0.52
CA PHE A 3 -21.07 -11.49 -1.03
C PHE A 3 -21.68 -10.89 -2.31
N ALA A 4 -21.96 -9.59 -2.27
CA ALA A 4 -22.41 -8.82 -3.43
C ALA A 4 -21.43 -9.01 -4.60
N PRO A 5 -21.90 -8.93 -5.87
CA PRO A 5 -21.05 -9.15 -7.03
C PRO A 5 -19.82 -8.25 -6.97
N VAL A 6 -18.65 -8.89 -7.12
CA VAL A 6 -17.32 -8.29 -7.18
C VAL A 6 -17.38 -6.89 -7.79
N THR A 7 -17.24 -5.90 -6.92
CA THR A 7 -17.06 -4.50 -7.30
C THR A 7 -15.88 -4.43 -8.27
N ASN A 8 -16.08 -3.75 -9.39
CA ASN A 8 -15.11 -3.66 -10.48
C ASN A 8 -13.77 -3.15 -9.93
N ALA A 9 -12.75 -4.01 -9.83
CA ALA A 9 -11.46 -3.69 -9.21
C ALA A 9 -10.80 -2.45 -9.84
N LYS A 10 -11.07 -2.21 -11.13
CA LYS A 10 -10.64 -1.00 -11.83
C LYS A 10 -11.25 0.27 -11.24
N ALA A 11 -12.52 0.23 -10.84
CA ALA A 11 -13.21 1.34 -10.22
C ALA A 11 -12.66 1.63 -8.82
N LEU A 12 -12.34 0.59 -8.03
CA LEU A 12 -11.72 0.78 -6.71
C LEU A 12 -10.35 1.44 -6.79
N ASN A 13 -9.48 0.99 -7.71
CA ASN A 13 -8.16 1.61 -7.87
C ASN A 13 -8.24 3.03 -8.45
N ALA A 14 -9.24 3.31 -9.29
CA ALA A 14 -9.49 4.68 -9.75
C ALA A 14 -9.93 5.61 -8.61
N VAL A 15 -10.81 5.13 -7.72
CA VAL A 15 -11.28 5.91 -6.55
C VAL A 15 -10.15 6.17 -5.56
N SER A 16 -9.27 5.20 -5.30
CA SER A 16 -8.11 5.41 -4.42
C SER A 16 -7.17 6.49 -5.00
N MET A 17 -6.86 6.42 -6.29
CA MET A 17 -6.01 7.41 -6.97
C MET A 17 -6.66 8.81 -6.98
N LEU A 18 -7.97 8.89 -7.19
CA LEU A 18 -8.71 10.15 -7.10
C LEU A 18 -8.71 10.72 -5.68
N THR A 19 -8.83 9.85 -4.68
CA THR A 19 -8.80 10.26 -3.28
C THR A 19 -7.42 10.78 -2.90
N VAL A 20 -6.34 10.09 -3.30
CA VAL A 20 -4.97 10.55 -3.08
C VAL A 20 -4.72 11.88 -3.79
N ALA A 21 -5.12 12.00 -5.05
CA ALA A 21 -5.00 13.26 -5.79
C ALA A 21 -5.79 14.40 -5.11
N GLY A 22 -7.00 14.10 -4.64
CA GLY A 22 -7.86 15.04 -3.92
C GLY A 22 -7.30 15.48 -2.57
N LEU A 23 -6.53 14.63 -1.87
CA LEU A 23 -5.87 14.96 -0.61
C LEU A 23 -4.56 15.72 -0.82
N CYS A 24 -3.84 15.47 -1.91
CA CYS A 24 -2.58 16.17 -2.23
C CYS A 24 -2.79 17.66 -2.48
N LEU A 25 -3.90 18.07 -3.11
CA LEU A 25 -4.18 19.47 -3.42
C LEU A 25 -4.33 20.36 -2.17
N PRO A 26 -5.23 20.04 -1.21
CA PRO A 26 -5.31 20.74 0.07
C PRO A 26 -4.01 20.69 0.86
N TRP A 27 -3.30 19.55 0.84
CA TRP A 27 -2.03 19.42 1.54
C TRP A 27 -0.94 20.36 0.96
N ALA A 28 -0.81 20.41 -0.36
CA ALA A 28 0.13 21.30 -1.04
C ALA A 28 -0.20 22.78 -0.78
N LEU A 29 -1.50 23.14 -0.80
CA LEU A 29 -1.95 24.48 -0.49
C LEU A 29 -1.72 24.84 0.98
N ALA A 30 -2.00 23.93 1.91
CA ALA A 30 -1.72 24.14 3.33
C ALA A 30 -0.23 24.37 3.58
N GLN A 31 0.64 23.58 2.95
CA GLN A 31 2.08 23.76 3.02
C GLN A 31 2.55 25.12 2.48
N ALA A 32 2.00 25.56 1.34
CA ALA A 32 2.34 26.87 0.78
C ALA A 32 1.79 28.02 1.66
N ALA A 33 0.58 27.86 2.23
CA ALA A 33 -0.05 28.85 3.09
C ALA A 33 0.61 29.01 4.47
N ILE A 34 1.46 28.07 4.90
CA ILE A 34 2.30 28.25 6.10
C ILE A 34 3.32 29.38 5.87
N ALA A 35 3.76 29.59 4.62
CA ALA A 35 4.76 30.60 4.27
C ALA A 35 4.17 31.86 3.64
N THR A 36 2.98 31.79 3.03
CA THR A 36 2.38 32.88 2.24
C THR A 36 0.88 33.04 2.51
N SER A 37 0.25 34.10 1.98
CA SER A 37 -1.21 34.20 2.01
C SER A 37 -1.87 33.21 1.04
N VAL A 38 -3.17 32.93 1.23
CA VAL A 38 -3.93 31.95 0.42
C VAL A 38 -3.89 32.24 -1.09
N PRO A 39 -4.05 33.49 -1.57
CA PRO A 39 -3.94 33.78 -3.00
C PRO A 39 -2.55 33.49 -3.58
N GLU A 40 -1.49 33.81 -2.84
CA GLU A 40 -0.10 33.59 -3.26
C GLU A 40 0.25 32.10 -3.25
N ALA A 41 -0.27 31.36 -2.27
CA ALA A 41 -0.12 29.91 -2.18
C ALA A 41 -0.74 29.20 -3.39
N LEU A 42 -1.91 29.66 -3.84
CA LEU A 42 -2.57 29.13 -5.03
C LEU A 42 -1.73 29.36 -6.30
N SER A 43 -1.19 30.57 -6.47
CA SER A 43 -0.33 30.89 -7.62
C SER A 43 0.99 30.13 -7.60
N GLU A 44 1.58 29.93 -6.42
CA GLU A 44 2.85 29.23 -6.26
C GLU A 44 2.71 27.74 -6.57
N VAL A 45 1.67 27.08 -6.02
CA VAL A 45 1.35 25.68 -6.34
C VAL A 45 1.06 25.53 -7.82
N GLY A 46 0.33 26.46 -8.44
CA GLY A 46 0.05 26.46 -9.87
C GLY A 46 1.32 26.57 -10.72
N HIS A 47 2.17 27.55 -10.43
CA HIS A 47 3.44 27.76 -11.15
C HIS A 47 4.40 26.59 -11.01
N ARG A 48 4.59 26.07 -9.78
CA ARG A 48 5.46 24.89 -9.55
C ARG A 48 4.96 23.64 -10.26
N SER A 49 3.64 23.42 -10.25
CA SER A 49 3.04 22.29 -10.95
C SER A 49 3.23 22.40 -12.46
N ALA A 50 3.02 23.59 -13.02
CA ALA A 50 3.25 23.84 -14.45
C ALA A 50 4.72 23.67 -14.84
N ALA A 51 5.64 24.21 -14.03
CA ALA A 51 7.08 24.06 -14.25
C ALA A 51 7.50 22.58 -14.24
N LEU A 52 7.08 21.79 -13.24
CA LEU A 52 7.37 20.35 -13.18
C LEU A 52 6.92 19.58 -14.43
N VAL A 53 5.74 19.91 -14.97
CA VAL A 53 5.22 19.27 -16.19
C VAL A 53 6.05 19.63 -17.41
N GLN A 54 6.52 20.88 -17.51
CA GLN A 54 7.31 21.35 -18.64
C GLN A 54 8.77 20.88 -18.57
N GLU A 55 9.36 20.88 -17.38
CA GLU A 55 10.77 20.54 -17.16
C GLU A 55 11.01 19.02 -17.16
N HIS A 56 10.05 18.24 -16.64
CA HIS A 56 10.22 16.80 -16.43
C HIS A 56 9.07 15.93 -17.00
N PRO A 57 8.66 16.11 -18.27
CA PRO A 57 7.53 15.39 -18.83
C PRO A 57 7.78 13.87 -18.90
N MET A 58 9.01 13.45 -19.22
CA MET A 58 9.35 12.03 -19.33
C MET A 58 9.37 11.33 -17.97
N ALA A 59 9.85 11.99 -16.92
CA ALA A 59 9.84 11.43 -15.57
C ALA A 59 8.41 11.24 -15.06
N LEU A 60 7.53 12.21 -15.33
CA LEU A 60 6.11 12.13 -14.97
C LEU A 60 5.39 11.01 -15.74
N LEU A 61 5.67 10.85 -17.04
CA LEU A 61 5.11 9.76 -17.84
C LEU A 61 5.61 8.40 -17.34
N TYR A 62 6.90 8.27 -17.05
CA TYR A 62 7.48 7.05 -16.49
C TYR A 62 6.82 6.69 -15.15
N LEU A 63 6.74 7.65 -14.23
CA LEU A 63 6.14 7.45 -12.91
C LEU A 63 4.65 7.08 -13.02
N GLY A 64 3.87 7.84 -13.79
CA GLY A 64 2.43 7.62 -13.92
C GLY A 64 2.07 6.32 -14.65
N VAL A 65 2.74 6.03 -15.77
CA VAL A 65 2.39 4.88 -16.61
C VAL A 65 3.05 3.61 -16.11
N LEU A 66 4.38 3.61 -15.95
CA LEU A 66 5.12 2.41 -15.64
C LEU A 66 5.11 2.13 -14.13
N THR A 67 5.44 3.12 -13.32
CA THR A 67 5.55 2.90 -11.87
C THR A 67 4.20 2.77 -11.19
N THR A 68 3.17 3.49 -11.63
CA THR A 68 1.84 3.46 -10.99
C THR A 68 0.84 2.58 -11.75
N ALA A 69 0.48 2.93 -12.99
CA ALA A 69 -0.61 2.23 -13.68
C ALA A 69 -0.28 0.76 -13.97
N PHE A 70 0.94 0.47 -14.45
CA PHE A 70 1.36 -0.88 -14.77
C PHE A 70 1.54 -1.75 -13.51
N THR A 71 2.16 -1.23 -12.45
CA THR A 71 2.33 -2.00 -11.19
C THR A 71 0.99 -2.27 -10.51
N SER A 72 0.09 -1.29 -10.41
CA SER A 72 -1.25 -1.49 -9.86
C SER A 72 -2.08 -2.49 -10.69
N TRP A 73 -1.88 -2.51 -12.00
CA TRP A 73 -2.51 -3.51 -12.87
C TRP A 73 -1.99 -4.91 -12.59
N LEU A 74 -0.68 -5.11 -12.52
CA LEU A 74 -0.07 -6.39 -12.15
C LEU A 74 -0.50 -6.83 -10.75
N GLN A 75 -0.56 -5.91 -9.80
CA GLN A 75 -1.00 -6.13 -8.44
C GLN A 75 -2.46 -6.60 -8.39
N THR A 76 -3.35 -5.95 -9.16
CA THR A 76 -4.75 -6.37 -9.28
C THR A 76 -4.87 -7.79 -9.84
N ILE A 77 -4.04 -8.16 -10.83
CA ILE A 77 -4.00 -9.51 -11.40
C ILE A 77 -3.52 -10.52 -10.34
N GLY A 78 -2.41 -10.23 -9.65
CA GLY A 78 -1.85 -11.12 -8.63
C GLY A 78 -2.81 -11.37 -7.48
N GLN A 79 -3.51 -10.33 -7.03
CA GLN A 79 -4.50 -10.43 -5.95
C GLN A 79 -5.72 -11.28 -6.32
N GLN A 80 -6.08 -11.41 -7.60
CA GLN A 80 -7.20 -12.25 -8.02
C GLN A 80 -6.93 -13.75 -7.82
N SER A 81 -5.65 -14.15 -7.76
CA SER A 81 -5.25 -15.56 -7.70
C SER A 81 -4.72 -16.00 -6.32
N VAL A 82 -4.67 -15.10 -5.33
CA VAL A 82 -4.07 -15.34 -4.02
C VAL A 82 -5.08 -15.06 -2.91
N ALA A 83 -5.16 -15.95 -1.90
CA ALA A 83 -6.02 -15.75 -0.74
C ALA A 83 -5.70 -14.43 -0.03
N ALA A 84 -6.73 -13.74 0.48
CA ALA A 84 -6.61 -12.43 1.11
C ALA A 84 -5.56 -12.38 2.23
N THR A 85 -5.48 -13.44 3.06
CA THR A 85 -4.49 -13.57 4.13
C THR A 85 -3.06 -13.66 3.61
N THR A 86 -2.83 -14.38 2.52
CA THR A 86 -1.50 -14.48 1.91
C THR A 86 -1.11 -13.17 1.24
N ALA A 87 -2.07 -12.53 0.54
CA ALA A 87 -1.83 -11.24 -0.08
C ALA A 87 -1.47 -10.16 0.97
N SER A 88 -2.21 -10.07 2.08
CA SER A 88 -1.94 -9.07 3.13
C SER A 88 -0.56 -9.23 3.76
N VAL A 89 -0.09 -10.47 3.94
CA VAL A 89 1.28 -10.75 4.40
C VAL A 89 2.31 -10.23 3.40
N ILE A 90 2.10 -10.45 2.10
CA ILE A 90 3.02 -9.94 1.06
C ILE A 90 3.07 -8.41 1.08
N TYR A 91 1.93 -7.73 1.21
CA TYR A 91 1.87 -6.27 1.31
C TYR A 91 2.57 -5.73 2.56
N ALA A 92 2.48 -6.42 3.68
CA ALA A 92 3.16 -6.01 4.92
C ALA A 92 4.69 -6.03 4.78
N LEU A 93 5.23 -6.78 3.81
CA LEU A 93 6.66 -6.88 3.54
C LEU A 93 7.17 -5.82 2.55
N ASP A 94 6.29 -5.08 1.87
CA ASP A 94 6.65 -4.02 0.92
C ASP A 94 7.72 -3.02 1.46
N PRO A 95 7.59 -2.47 2.68
CA PRO A 95 8.62 -1.59 3.25
C PRO A 95 9.99 -2.26 3.42
N LEU A 96 10.05 -3.59 3.66
CA LEU A 96 11.32 -4.30 3.76
C LEU A 96 12.02 -4.38 2.40
N TRP A 97 11.25 -4.60 1.32
CA TRP A 97 11.79 -4.54 -0.03
C TRP A 97 12.28 -3.14 -0.38
N GLY A 98 11.54 -2.10 0.02
CA GLY A 98 11.97 -0.71 -0.12
C GLY A 98 13.33 -0.45 0.54
N CYS A 99 13.49 -0.84 1.80
CA CYS A 99 14.77 -0.70 2.51
C CYS A 99 15.89 -1.53 1.87
N PHE A 100 15.60 -2.76 1.45
CA PHE A 100 16.57 -3.64 0.80
C PHE A 100 17.08 -3.05 -0.52
N PHE A 101 16.18 -2.55 -1.37
CA PHE A 101 16.57 -1.92 -2.63
C PHE A 101 17.23 -0.56 -2.42
N ALA A 102 16.84 0.23 -1.42
CA ALA A 102 17.54 1.47 -1.07
C ALA A 102 19.00 1.18 -0.67
N TYR A 103 19.23 0.17 0.16
CA TYR A 103 20.59 -0.26 0.50
C TYR A 103 21.37 -0.75 -0.72
N LEU A 104 20.77 -1.58 -1.58
CA LEU A 104 21.46 -2.18 -2.72
C LEU A 104 21.76 -1.18 -3.85
N TRP A 105 20.81 -0.28 -4.16
CA TRP A 105 20.88 0.61 -5.32
C TRP A 105 21.37 2.01 -5.00
N LEU A 106 20.96 2.58 -3.87
CA LEU A 106 21.37 3.93 -3.42
C LEU A 106 22.58 3.87 -2.47
N GLY A 107 22.88 2.70 -1.88
CA GLY A 107 23.94 2.58 -0.88
C GLY A 107 23.58 3.21 0.46
N GLU A 108 22.28 3.48 0.72
CA GLU A 108 21.83 4.08 1.97
C GLU A 108 21.88 3.05 3.10
N GLU A 109 22.57 3.41 4.20
CA GLU A 109 22.60 2.57 5.40
C GLU A 109 21.34 2.75 6.24
N LEU A 110 20.82 1.64 6.75
CA LEU A 110 19.68 1.62 7.66
C LEU A 110 20.07 2.26 8.98
N GLY A 111 19.59 3.48 9.21
CA GLY A 111 19.73 4.15 10.50
C GLY A 111 18.99 3.41 11.63
N PRO A 112 19.20 3.81 12.90
CA PRO A 112 18.61 3.15 14.07
C PRO A 112 17.08 3.06 14.03
N GLN A 113 16.42 4.09 13.49
CA GLN A 113 14.98 4.12 13.30
C GLN A 113 14.50 3.12 12.24
N GLY A 114 15.29 2.89 11.19
CA GLY A 114 15.01 1.88 10.17
C GLY A 114 15.10 0.46 10.73
N ILE A 115 16.12 0.19 11.55
CA ILE A 115 16.27 -1.10 12.25
C ILE A 115 15.08 -1.36 13.18
N LEU A 116 14.64 -0.36 13.94
CA LEU A 116 13.46 -0.47 14.80
C LEU A 116 12.19 -0.78 13.99
N GLY A 117 12.01 -0.10 12.85
CA GLY A 117 10.91 -0.36 11.92
C GLY A 117 10.92 -1.81 11.40
N CYS A 118 12.09 -2.30 10.96
CA CYS A 118 12.26 -3.69 10.53
C CYS A 118 11.90 -4.67 11.66
N ALA A 119 12.36 -4.43 12.89
CA ALA A 119 12.08 -5.31 14.03
C ALA A 119 10.57 -5.43 14.31
N VAL A 120 9.82 -4.32 14.22
CA VAL A 120 8.36 -4.33 14.38
C VAL A 120 7.68 -5.15 13.28
N LEU A 121 8.07 -4.96 12.01
CA LEU A 121 7.50 -5.70 10.88
C LEU A 121 7.73 -7.21 10.99
N PHE A 122 8.94 -7.63 11.37
CA PHE A 122 9.24 -9.04 11.63
C PHE A 122 8.43 -9.59 12.81
N GLY A 123 8.22 -8.81 13.87
CA GLY A 123 7.39 -9.20 15.01
C GLY A 123 5.93 -9.46 14.60
N VAL A 124 5.33 -8.57 13.80
CA VAL A 124 3.97 -8.75 13.28
C VAL A 124 3.89 -9.97 12.36
N TRP A 125 4.87 -10.15 11.48
CA TRP A 125 4.93 -11.31 10.60
C TRP A 125 5.01 -12.63 11.37
N PHE A 126 5.83 -12.68 12.42
CA PHE A 126 5.94 -13.84 13.30
C PHE A 126 4.64 -14.13 14.07
N TYR A 127 3.96 -13.09 14.57
CA TYR A 127 2.66 -13.21 15.22
C TYR A 127 1.59 -13.80 14.28
N GLN A 128 1.54 -13.33 13.04
CA GLN A 128 0.60 -13.83 12.03
C GLN A 128 0.84 -15.32 11.73
N LEU A 129 2.11 -15.75 11.66
CA LEU A 129 2.48 -17.15 11.47
C LEU A 129 2.05 -18.02 12.65
N ALA A 130 2.25 -17.54 13.89
CA ALA A 130 1.83 -18.24 15.09
C ALA A 130 0.29 -18.36 15.17
N SER A 131 -0.44 -17.30 14.83
CA SER A 131 -1.91 -17.29 14.84
C SER A 131 -2.51 -18.22 13.79
N ALA A 132 -1.93 -18.29 12.58
CA ALA A 132 -2.41 -19.17 11.52
C ALA A 132 -2.28 -20.66 11.88
N LYS A 133 -1.25 -21.02 12.65
CA LYS A 133 -1.05 -22.38 13.16
C LYS A 133 -2.10 -22.76 14.21
N GLY A 134 -2.43 -21.84 15.11
CA GLY A 134 -3.45 -22.05 16.14
C GLY A 134 -4.85 -22.33 15.58
N ASP A 135 -5.24 -21.61 14.53
CA ASP A 135 -6.55 -21.79 13.88
C ASP A 135 -6.66 -23.17 13.18
N SER A 136 -5.57 -23.61 12.54
CA SER A 136 -5.47 -24.92 11.89
C SER A 136 -5.57 -26.08 12.87
N ASP A 137 -5.00 -25.94 14.07
CA ASP A 137 -5.03 -26.97 15.10
C ASP A 137 -6.44 -27.07 15.75
N GLN A 138 -7.12 -25.94 15.95
CA GLN A 138 -8.52 -25.91 16.44
C GLN A 138 -9.48 -26.60 15.47
N LEU A 139 -9.34 -26.39 14.16
CA LEU A 139 -10.17 -27.06 13.14
C LEU A 139 -9.99 -28.58 13.15
N LYS A 140 -8.75 -29.06 13.27
CA LYS A 140 -8.47 -30.51 13.37
C LYS A 140 -9.05 -31.11 14.65
N LEU A 141 -9.03 -30.37 15.76
CA LEU A 141 -9.64 -30.82 17.02
C LEU A 141 -11.16 -30.85 16.92
N ALA A 142 -11.79 -29.85 16.30
CA ALA A 142 -13.23 -29.81 16.08
C ALA A 142 -13.72 -30.91 15.13
N GLU A 143 -12.98 -31.23 14.06
CA GLU A 143 -13.30 -32.33 13.14
C GLU A 143 -13.15 -33.72 13.79
N GLN A 144 -12.31 -33.83 14.81
CA GLN A 144 -12.12 -35.06 15.59
C GLN A 144 -13.17 -35.26 16.69
N VAL A 145 -14.02 -34.26 16.99
CA VAL A 145 -15.15 -34.44 17.90
C VAL A 145 -16.29 -35.12 17.13
N PRO A 146 -16.62 -36.39 17.43
CA PRO A 146 -17.74 -37.06 16.76
C PRO A 146 -19.05 -36.35 17.10
N GLU A 147 -19.95 -36.21 16.11
CA GLU A 147 -21.34 -35.75 16.31
C GLU A 147 -22.11 -36.72 17.22
N GLN A 148 -21.84 -36.66 18.52
CA GLN A 148 -22.64 -37.32 19.54
C GLN A 148 -23.46 -36.23 20.24
N GLY A 149 -24.68 -36.00 19.75
CA GLY A 149 -25.64 -35.15 20.44
C GLY A 149 -26.69 -34.47 19.56
N ALA A 150 -27.30 -35.19 18.62
CA ALA A 150 -28.55 -34.77 17.98
C ALA A 150 -29.40 -36.01 17.67
N GLU A 151 -29.73 -36.78 18.70
CA GLU A 151 -30.91 -37.64 18.72
C GLU A 151 -31.84 -37.21 19.86
#